data_AF-A0A8J2WG71-F1
#
_entry.id   AF-A0A8J2WG71-F1
#
_cell.length_a   1.000
_cell.length_b   1.000
_cell.length_c   1.000
_cell.angle_alpha   90.00
_cell.angle_beta   90.00
_cell.angle_gamma   90.00
#
_symmetry.space_group_name_H-M   'P 1'
#
loop_
_entity.id
_entity.type
_entity.pdbx_description
1 polymer ?
#
loop_
_entity_poly.entity_id
_entity_poly.type
_entity_poly.pdbx_seq_one_letter_code
_entity_poly.pdbx_strand_id
1 'polypeptide(L)'
;MRARQRAFRLPPAFDRSPAIEKPKAPTPVPGHHLVCLALAASVLLNVALLHSGTGAEPRAPPQAGGGVRGHGSFAPAAAAATTDHSLCHVALKSRADLPRYLNDLGLTGEGVEVGVRRAHFSEHVLQQWKGRVLHLVDPWEHQDAVDAKTTGGKYQDVSNAPNAEHAENLEHVKRTLSRFGSRFAIHRKYSVSAAREFADNTLDFVYVDARHEYEGCLEDLKAWYPKLRKGGLVSGHDFVPDGFLKEGAFGVQRAATEFAKAVGREVQSISTKTRSAGREEPQRVDGGWTTFYWIK
;
A
#
# COMPACT_ATOMS: atom_id res chain seq x y z
N MET A 1 11.02 15.99 -35.07
CA MET A 1 12.09 15.15 -34.47
C MET A 1 11.47 14.19 -33.46
N ARG A 2 11.83 12.90 -33.44
CA ARG A 2 11.32 11.93 -32.44
C ARG A 2 12.30 11.82 -31.27
N ALA A 3 11.91 12.26 -30.09
CA ALA A 3 12.69 12.03 -28.86
C ALA A 3 12.53 10.56 -28.41
N ARG A 4 13.63 9.82 -28.29
CA ARG A 4 13.61 8.46 -27.74
C ARG A 4 13.55 8.53 -26.22
N GLN A 5 12.51 7.95 -25.61
CA GLN A 5 12.52 7.66 -24.18
C GLN A 5 13.64 6.64 -23.90
N ARG A 6 14.61 7.01 -23.05
CA ARG A 6 15.56 6.06 -22.48
C ARG A 6 14.95 5.49 -21.19
N ALA A 7 14.83 4.17 -21.10
CA ALA A 7 14.53 3.51 -19.84
C ALA A 7 15.67 3.77 -18.84
N PHE A 8 15.33 4.21 -17.63
CA PHE A 8 16.29 4.45 -16.56
C PHE A 8 16.74 3.11 -15.97
N ARG A 9 18.04 2.80 -16.07
CA ARG A 9 18.68 1.71 -15.31
C ARG A 9 19.46 2.30 -14.15
N LEU A 10 19.30 1.70 -12.97
CA LEU A 10 20.12 2.00 -11.80
C LEU A 10 21.59 1.61 -12.04
N PRO A 11 22.56 2.32 -11.43
CA PRO A 11 23.98 2.03 -11.60
C PRO A 11 24.41 0.68 -10.99
N PRO A 12 25.42 0.00 -11.57
CA PRO A 12 25.83 -1.33 -11.14
C PRO A 12 26.71 -1.27 -9.87
N ALA A 13 26.07 -1.23 -8.70
CA ALA A 13 26.72 -1.36 -7.40
C ALA A 13 25.94 -2.25 -6.40
N PHE A 14 25.04 -3.10 -6.90
CA PHE A 14 24.27 -4.08 -6.12
C PHE A 14 24.04 -5.37 -6.93
N ASP A 15 25.14 -6.05 -7.30
CA ASP A 15 25.08 -7.40 -7.88
C ASP A 15 26.22 -8.28 -7.36
N ARG A 16 26.02 -8.81 -6.15
CA ARG A 16 26.76 -9.95 -5.57
C ARG A 16 25.85 -10.75 -4.63
N SER A 17 24.75 -11.27 -5.17
CA SER A 17 24.06 -12.40 -4.55
C SER A 17 24.62 -13.70 -5.13
N PRO A 18 24.99 -14.71 -4.32
CA PRO A 18 25.40 -16.01 -4.86
C PRO A 18 24.24 -16.67 -5.60
N ALA A 19 24.55 -17.43 -6.66
CA ALA A 19 23.54 -18.10 -7.47
C ALA A 19 22.72 -19.09 -6.63
N ILE A 20 21.39 -18.94 -6.65
CA ILE A 20 20.46 -19.87 -6.00
C ILE A 20 20.42 -21.15 -6.85
N GLU A 21 20.88 -22.27 -6.29
CA GLU A 21 20.66 -23.60 -6.88
C GLU A 21 19.16 -23.89 -7.00
N LYS A 22 18.74 -24.42 -8.15
CA LYS A 22 17.35 -24.84 -8.36
C LYS A 22 17.02 -26.01 -7.42
N PRO A 23 15.86 -26.01 -6.75
CA PRO A 23 15.48 -27.13 -5.89
C PRO A 23 15.38 -28.42 -6.69
N LYS A 24 15.98 -29.48 -6.14
CA LYS A 24 15.99 -30.83 -6.71
C LYS A 24 14.57 -31.42 -6.62
N ALA A 25 14.06 -32.00 -7.71
CA ALA A 25 12.73 -32.60 -7.72
C ALA A 25 12.62 -33.75 -6.70
N PRO A 26 11.50 -33.91 -5.99
CA PRO A 26 11.32 -34.99 -5.02
C PRO A 26 11.29 -36.36 -5.71
N THR A 27 11.93 -37.34 -5.08
CA THR A 27 11.91 -38.74 -5.54
C THR A 27 10.55 -39.41 -5.28
N PRO A 28 10.02 -40.20 -6.22
CA PRO A 28 8.74 -40.87 -6.04
C PRO A 28 8.83 -41.99 -5.00
N VAL A 29 7.79 -42.08 -4.15
CA VAL A 29 7.61 -43.17 -3.17
C VAL A 29 6.54 -44.14 -3.71
N PRO A 30 6.76 -45.46 -3.73
CA PRO A 30 5.83 -46.42 -4.34
C PRO A 30 4.77 -46.96 -3.36
N GLY A 31 3.53 -47.13 -3.86
CA GLY A 31 2.38 -47.71 -3.14
C GLY A 31 1.67 -46.71 -2.21
N HIS A 32 0.34 -46.67 -2.10
CA HIS A 32 -0.69 -47.68 -2.39
C HIS A 32 -1.79 -47.17 -3.37
N HIS A 33 -2.49 -48.12 -3.99
CA HIS A 33 -3.59 -47.90 -4.94
C HIS A 33 -4.99 -47.85 -4.27
N LEU A 34 -5.97 -47.31 -5.02
CA LEU A 34 -7.44 -47.42 -4.82
C LEU A 34 -8.00 -46.66 -3.58
N VAL A 35 -9.16 -45.97 -3.57
CA VAL A 35 -10.31 -45.79 -4.50
C VAL A 35 -10.75 -44.31 -4.35
N CYS A 36 -11.07 -43.52 -5.38
CA CYS A 36 -12.44 -43.34 -5.94
C CYS A 36 -12.39 -42.48 -7.21
N LEU A 37 -13.14 -42.89 -8.23
CA LEU A 37 -13.26 -42.19 -9.51
C LEU A 37 -14.48 -41.27 -9.57
N ALA A 38 -14.44 -40.37 -10.56
CA ALA A 38 -15.57 -39.74 -11.24
C ALA A 38 -16.40 -38.68 -10.49
N LEU A 39 -16.25 -37.43 -10.95
CA LEU A 39 -17.38 -36.61 -11.39
C LEU A 39 -16.88 -35.51 -12.35
N ALA A 40 -17.04 -35.74 -13.65
CA ALA A 40 -16.81 -34.76 -14.69
C ALA A 40 -17.92 -34.85 -15.76
N ALA A 41 -18.48 -33.69 -16.09
CA ALA A 41 -19.22 -33.34 -17.31
C ALA A 41 -20.13 -34.39 -17.99
N SER A 42 -21.45 -34.17 -17.93
CA SER A 42 -22.35 -34.05 -19.10
C SER A 42 -23.82 -33.93 -18.67
N VAL A 43 -24.57 -32.99 -19.24
CA VAL A 43 -25.75 -33.24 -20.11
C VAL A 43 -25.98 -31.97 -20.93
N LEU A 44 -25.94 -32.10 -22.25
CA LEU A 44 -26.47 -31.14 -23.21
C LEU A 44 -27.81 -31.67 -23.74
N LEU A 45 -28.67 -30.74 -24.15
CA LEU A 45 -29.73 -30.89 -25.14
C LEU A 45 -30.96 -31.76 -24.79
N ASN A 46 -32.13 -31.14 -24.88
CA ASN A 46 -33.35 -31.78 -25.37
C ASN A 46 -34.16 -30.75 -26.18
N VAL A 47 -34.56 -31.14 -27.39
CA VAL A 47 -35.40 -30.38 -28.34
C VAL A 47 -36.35 -31.39 -28.99
N ALA A 48 -37.52 -30.90 -29.46
CA ALA A 48 -38.55 -31.62 -30.23
C ALA A 48 -39.60 -32.39 -29.37
N LEU A 49 -40.90 -32.47 -29.74
CA LEU A 49 -41.57 -32.11 -31.00
C LEU A 49 -43.10 -31.87 -30.81
N LEU A 50 -43.76 -31.17 -31.77
CA LEU A 50 -45.23 -31.10 -32.06
C LEU A 50 -46.15 -30.39 -31.04
N HIS A 51 -47.19 -29.61 -31.36
CA HIS A 51 -47.96 -29.18 -32.57
C HIS A 51 -48.60 -27.79 -32.25
N SER A 52 -49.22 -26.97 -33.12
CA SER A 52 -49.27 -26.77 -34.59
C SER A 52 -50.15 -25.53 -34.89
N GLY A 53 -49.84 -24.65 -35.87
CA GLY A 53 -50.70 -23.46 -36.13
C GLY A 53 -50.20 -22.41 -37.13
N THR A 54 -50.27 -22.72 -38.42
CA THR A 54 -50.67 -21.86 -39.57
C THR A 54 -50.57 -20.32 -39.51
N GLY A 55 -49.68 -19.76 -40.37
CA GLY A 55 -49.95 -18.65 -41.31
C GLY A 55 -49.96 -17.20 -40.76
N ALA A 56 -49.48 -16.16 -41.48
CA ALA A 56 -48.89 -16.08 -42.81
C ALA A 56 -47.94 -14.85 -42.94
N GLU A 57 -47.11 -14.83 -43.98
CA GLU A 57 -46.23 -13.73 -44.42
C GLU A 57 -46.68 -13.24 -45.83
N PRO A 58 -46.05 -12.23 -46.49
CA PRO A 58 -45.34 -11.03 -46.00
C PRO A 58 -45.79 -9.74 -46.73
N ARG A 59 -45.23 -8.56 -46.40
CA ARG A 59 -45.00 -7.48 -47.40
C ARG A 59 -44.07 -6.34 -46.93
N ALA A 60 -43.21 -5.89 -47.85
CA ALA A 60 -42.42 -4.66 -47.85
C ALA A 60 -42.09 -4.31 -49.32
N PRO A 61 -41.47 -3.15 -49.67
CA PRO A 61 -41.47 -1.81 -49.07
C PRO A 61 -42.15 -0.78 -50.03
N PRO A 62 -41.87 0.55 -49.99
CA PRO A 62 -40.70 1.08 -50.74
C PRO A 62 -39.99 2.28 -50.05
N GLN A 63 -38.92 2.79 -50.69
CA GLN A 63 -38.08 3.90 -50.21
C GLN A 63 -38.48 5.28 -50.77
N ALA A 64 -38.24 6.32 -49.97
CA ALA A 64 -37.82 7.68 -50.34
C ALA A 64 -37.13 8.29 -49.08
N GLY A 65 -36.15 9.20 -49.14
CA GLY A 65 -35.71 10.06 -50.23
C GLY A 65 -35.80 11.53 -49.79
N GLY A 66 -34.83 12.02 -49.02
CA GLY A 66 -34.83 13.41 -48.52
C GLY A 66 -33.65 13.73 -47.61
N GLY A 67 -32.79 14.65 -48.03
CA GLY A 67 -31.63 15.08 -47.25
C GLY A 67 -31.93 16.30 -46.37
N VAL A 68 -31.32 16.36 -45.18
CA VAL A 68 -31.31 17.54 -44.32
C VAL A 68 -29.87 17.80 -43.86
N ARG A 69 -29.36 19.02 -44.09
CA ARG A 69 -28.12 19.49 -43.47
C ARG A 69 -28.43 19.92 -42.04
N GLY A 70 -27.68 19.41 -41.06
CA GLY A 70 -27.76 19.83 -39.66
C GLY A 70 -26.37 20.11 -39.09
N HIS A 71 -26.12 21.34 -38.66
CA HIS A 71 -24.94 21.68 -37.87
C HIS A 71 -25.08 21.08 -36.47
N GLY A 72 -23.98 20.55 -35.91
CA GLY A 72 -24.02 19.91 -34.59
C GLY A 72 -22.64 19.60 -34.01
N SER A 73 -22.00 20.64 -33.46
CA SER A 73 -21.04 20.60 -32.34
C SER A 73 -20.29 19.28 -32.08
N PHE A 74 -18.98 19.26 -32.35
CA PHE A 74 -18.07 18.43 -31.56
C PHE A 74 -18.16 18.88 -30.10
N ALA A 75 -18.77 18.06 -29.24
CA ALA A 75 -18.61 18.22 -27.80
C ALA A 75 -17.14 17.90 -27.46
N PRO A 76 -16.35 18.84 -26.92
CA PRO A 76 -15.02 18.49 -26.42
C PRO A 76 -15.21 17.54 -25.24
N ALA A 77 -14.44 16.46 -25.21
CA ALA A 77 -14.36 15.61 -24.02
C ALA A 77 -14.06 16.51 -22.81
N ALA A 78 -14.83 16.34 -21.73
CA ALA A 78 -14.68 17.14 -20.52
C ALA A 78 -13.20 17.12 -20.10
N ALA A 79 -12.57 18.29 -20.13
CA ALA A 79 -11.16 18.40 -19.81
C ALA A 79 -10.94 17.84 -18.41
N ALA A 80 -10.16 16.76 -18.30
CA ALA A 80 -9.73 16.25 -17.02
C ALA A 80 -9.05 17.41 -16.29
N ALA A 81 -9.62 17.84 -15.17
CA ALA A 81 -9.11 18.95 -14.41
C ALA A 81 -7.67 18.62 -13.99
N THR A 82 -6.70 19.23 -14.67
CA THR A 82 -5.31 19.21 -14.23
C THR A 82 -5.28 20.01 -12.94
N THR A 83 -5.41 19.32 -11.81
CA THR A 83 -5.18 19.90 -10.50
C THR A 83 -3.75 20.42 -10.50
N ASP A 84 -3.64 21.75 -10.58
CA ASP A 84 -2.37 22.42 -10.45
C ASP A 84 -1.83 22.12 -9.05
N HIS A 85 -0.80 21.28 -8.98
CA HIS A 85 -0.14 20.90 -7.74
C HIS A 85 0.79 22.03 -7.22
N SER A 86 0.60 23.27 -7.69
CA SER A 86 1.12 24.50 -7.07
C SER A 86 0.54 24.80 -5.69
N LEU A 87 -0.34 23.93 -5.15
CA LEU A 87 -0.70 23.88 -3.73
C LEU A 87 0.57 24.02 -2.88
N CYS A 88 0.75 25.24 -2.35
CA CYS A 88 1.89 25.61 -1.55
C CYS A 88 2.02 24.61 -0.41
N HIS A 89 3.20 23.97 -0.31
CA HIS A 89 3.42 22.83 0.56
C HIS A 89 3.06 23.16 2.02
N VAL A 90 1.89 22.70 2.46
CA VAL A 90 1.42 22.91 3.83
C VAL A 90 2.24 22.00 4.73
N ALA A 91 3.21 22.59 5.43
CA ALA A 91 4.03 21.86 6.39
C ALA A 91 3.14 21.27 7.50
N LEU A 92 3.14 19.94 7.62
CA LEU A 92 2.49 19.21 8.70
C LEU A 92 3.09 19.60 10.07
N LYS A 93 2.27 19.77 11.11
CA LYS A 93 2.71 20.21 12.45
C LYS A 93 2.70 19.07 13.48
N SER A 94 1.85 18.06 13.28
CA SER A 94 1.91 16.74 13.92
C SER A 94 1.59 15.67 12.87
N ARG A 95 1.95 14.41 13.13
CA ARG A 95 1.44 13.26 12.37
C ARG A 95 -0.09 13.21 12.32
N ALA A 96 -0.75 13.77 13.34
CA ALA A 96 -2.21 13.90 13.38
C ALA A 96 -2.79 14.77 12.26
N ASP A 97 -2.00 15.65 11.63
CA ASP A 97 -2.44 16.45 10.48
C ASP A 97 -2.47 15.64 9.16
N LEU A 98 -1.75 14.52 9.08
CA LEU A 98 -1.57 13.74 7.85
C LEU A 98 -2.90 13.34 7.18
N PRO A 99 -3.92 12.79 7.88
CA PRO A 99 -5.20 12.43 7.26
C PRO A 99 -5.92 13.60 6.60
N ARG A 100 -5.79 14.81 7.17
CA ARG A 100 -6.37 16.03 6.62
C ARG A 100 -5.59 16.50 5.40
N TYR A 101 -4.27 16.50 5.47
CA TYR A 101 -3.42 16.87 4.34
C TYR A 101 -3.60 15.94 3.13
N LEU A 102 -3.78 14.63 3.37
CA LEU A 102 -4.16 13.68 2.31
C LEU A 102 -5.49 14.07 1.65
N ASN A 103 -6.50 14.50 2.41
CA ASN A 103 -7.75 15.01 1.84
C ASN A 103 -7.54 16.28 1.01
N ASP A 104 -6.75 17.23 1.51
CA ASP A 104 -6.49 18.52 0.87
C ASP A 104 -5.69 18.36 -0.43
N LEU A 105 -4.85 17.32 -0.53
CA LEU A 105 -4.17 16.89 -1.77
C LEU A 105 -5.06 16.06 -2.73
N GLY A 106 -6.31 15.77 -2.37
CA GLY A 106 -7.20 14.89 -3.14
C GLY A 106 -6.79 13.41 -3.13
N LEU A 107 -5.90 13.00 -2.22
CA LEU A 107 -5.41 11.64 -2.05
C LEU A 107 -6.46 10.79 -1.32
N THR A 108 -7.54 10.41 -2.02
CA THR A 108 -8.74 9.75 -1.47
C THR A 108 -9.03 8.36 -2.08
N GLY A 109 -8.05 7.76 -2.75
CA GLY A 109 -8.06 6.38 -3.24
C GLY A 109 -7.81 5.35 -2.13
N GLU A 110 -6.78 4.52 -2.30
CA GLU A 110 -6.36 3.51 -1.32
C GLU A 110 -5.06 3.92 -0.63
N GLY A 111 -4.93 3.67 0.66
CA GLY A 111 -3.72 3.94 1.44
C GLY A 111 -3.27 2.69 2.17
N VAL A 112 -2.01 2.65 2.59
CA VAL A 112 -1.48 1.54 3.41
C VAL A 112 -0.73 2.07 4.63
N GLU A 113 -0.91 1.40 5.75
CA GLU A 113 -0.11 1.52 6.97
C GLU A 113 0.64 0.20 7.16
N VAL A 114 1.97 0.30 7.27
CA VAL A 114 2.91 -0.82 7.31
C VAL A 114 3.56 -0.82 8.69
N GLY A 115 3.20 -1.80 9.52
CA GLY A 115 3.38 -1.74 10.96
C GLY A 115 2.18 -1.02 11.59
N VAL A 116 1.34 -1.78 12.30
CA VAL A 116 0.01 -1.33 12.75
C VAL A 116 -0.14 -1.52 14.26
N ARG A 117 0.46 -2.59 14.81
CA ARG A 117 0.41 -2.98 16.23
C ARG A 117 -1.02 -3.02 16.78
N ARG A 118 -1.49 -1.91 17.38
CA ARG A 118 -2.82 -1.73 17.99
C ARG A 118 -3.77 -0.83 17.20
N ALA A 119 -3.36 -0.36 16.02
CA ALA A 119 -4.11 0.54 15.14
C ALA A 119 -4.48 1.91 15.73
N HIS A 120 -3.69 2.43 16.69
CA HIS A 120 -3.92 3.76 17.25
C HIS A 120 -3.83 4.86 16.18
N PHE A 121 -2.85 4.78 15.28
CA PHE A 121 -2.74 5.73 14.18
C PHE A 121 -3.76 5.41 13.07
N SER A 122 -3.96 4.14 12.72
CA SER A 122 -4.99 3.73 11.76
C SER A 122 -6.40 4.21 12.12
N GLU A 123 -6.76 4.15 13.40
CA GLU A 123 -8.04 4.66 13.90
C GLU A 123 -8.15 6.17 13.65
N HIS A 124 -7.10 6.94 13.95
CA HIS A 124 -7.05 8.38 13.67
C HIS A 124 -7.13 8.68 12.16
N VAL A 125 -6.42 7.92 11.32
CA VAL A 125 -6.53 7.99 9.87
C VAL A 125 -7.97 7.73 9.43
N LEU A 126 -8.61 6.65 9.88
CA LEU A 126 -9.97 6.28 9.49
C LEU A 126 -11.05 7.27 9.95
N GLN A 127 -10.82 7.99 11.06
CA GLN A 127 -11.72 9.06 11.54
C GLN A 127 -11.69 10.31 10.65
N GLN A 128 -10.53 10.66 10.09
CA GLN A 128 -10.30 11.98 9.48
C GLN A 128 -10.08 11.92 7.95
N TRP A 129 -9.48 10.83 7.45
CA TRP A 129 -9.23 10.62 6.03
C TRP A 129 -10.51 10.21 5.31
N LYS A 130 -10.76 10.79 4.13
CA LYS A 130 -11.94 10.55 3.30
C LYS A 130 -11.72 9.48 2.23
N GLY A 131 -10.58 8.78 2.24
CA GLY A 131 -10.25 7.82 1.20
C GLY A 131 -11.01 6.50 1.26
N ARG A 132 -10.97 5.72 0.18
CA ARG A 132 -11.81 4.53 0.00
C ARG A 132 -11.45 3.38 0.95
N VAL A 133 -10.19 2.95 1.01
CA VAL A 133 -9.73 1.85 1.88
C VAL A 133 -8.35 2.16 2.48
N LEU A 134 -8.20 1.91 3.78
CA LEU A 134 -6.91 1.80 4.47
C LEU A 134 -6.51 0.33 4.63
N HIS A 135 -5.40 -0.07 4.03
CA HIS A 135 -4.82 -1.39 4.16
C HIS A 135 -3.88 -1.43 5.36
N LEU A 136 -4.08 -2.41 6.25
CA LEU A 136 -3.38 -2.55 7.53
C LEU A 136 -2.45 -3.76 7.45
N VAL A 137 -1.16 -3.52 7.27
CA VAL A 137 -0.15 -4.56 7.03
C VAL A 137 0.73 -4.73 8.26
N ASP A 138 0.62 -5.88 8.92
CA ASP A 138 1.41 -6.25 10.10
C ASP A 138 1.44 -7.78 10.20
N PRO A 139 2.55 -8.43 10.57
CA PRO A 139 2.55 -9.88 10.78
C PRO A 139 1.73 -10.31 12.02
N TRP A 140 1.58 -9.44 13.02
CA TRP A 140 1.13 -9.78 14.38
C TRP A 140 1.78 -11.10 14.86
N GLU A 141 3.11 -11.13 14.87
CA GLU A 141 3.93 -12.30 15.23
C GLU A 141 5.28 -11.83 15.79
N HIS A 142 5.80 -12.56 16.78
CA HIS A 142 7.14 -12.38 17.33
C HIS A 142 8.22 -12.68 16.28
N GLN A 143 9.26 -11.87 16.22
CA GLN A 143 10.31 -11.96 15.21
C GLN A 143 11.66 -12.24 15.86
N ASP A 144 12.06 -13.50 15.89
CA ASP A 144 13.42 -13.90 16.32
C ASP A 144 14.49 -13.67 15.24
N ALA A 145 14.10 -13.55 13.96
CA ALA A 145 15.02 -13.58 12.82
C ALA A 145 15.10 -12.26 12.04
N VAL A 146 16.14 -11.48 12.33
CA VAL A 146 16.74 -10.47 11.43
C VAL A 146 18.15 -10.93 11.07
N ASP A 147 18.67 -10.48 9.92
CA ASP A 147 19.97 -10.94 9.41
C ASP A 147 21.06 -10.76 10.49
N ALA A 148 21.67 -11.88 10.88
CA ALA A 148 22.62 -11.94 11.99
C ALA A 148 23.86 -11.07 11.77
N LYS A 149 24.10 -10.65 10.53
CA LYS A 149 25.19 -9.73 10.14
C LYS A 149 24.96 -8.28 10.58
N THR A 150 23.72 -7.89 10.89
CA THR A 150 23.36 -6.47 11.09
C THR A 150 22.90 -6.14 12.51
N THR A 151 22.23 -7.08 13.20
CA THR A 151 21.70 -6.86 14.57
C THR A 151 22.25 -7.84 15.62
N GLY A 152 23.19 -8.71 15.25
CA GLY A 152 23.60 -9.84 16.09
C GLY A 152 22.56 -10.98 16.13
N GLY A 153 21.55 -10.95 15.27
CA GLY A 153 20.64 -12.06 15.02
C GLY A 153 19.34 -12.06 15.81
N LYS A 154 18.91 -10.91 16.36
CA LYS A 154 17.59 -10.72 16.98
C LYS A 154 17.03 -9.34 16.67
N TYR A 155 15.70 -9.24 16.51
CA TYR A 155 15.00 -7.96 16.33
C TYR A 155 14.80 -7.34 17.73
N GLN A 156 15.52 -6.24 17.99
CA GLN A 156 15.56 -5.61 19.32
C GLN A 156 14.71 -4.35 19.34
N ASP A 157 13.42 -4.55 19.62
CA ASP A 157 12.39 -3.52 19.60
C ASP A 157 11.35 -3.80 20.69
N VAL A 158 10.89 -2.76 21.39
CA VAL A 158 9.83 -2.87 22.42
C VAL A 158 8.47 -3.32 21.84
N SER A 159 8.30 -3.29 20.53
CA SER A 159 7.11 -3.76 19.80
C SER A 159 7.23 -5.23 19.35
N ASN A 160 8.39 -5.87 19.51
CA ASN A 160 8.62 -7.29 19.25
C ASN A 160 8.07 -8.17 20.40
N ALA A 161 6.77 -8.06 20.66
CA ALA A 161 6.10 -8.68 21.78
C ALA A 161 5.98 -10.22 21.63
N PRO A 162 5.62 -10.96 22.70
CA PRO A 162 5.29 -12.38 22.58
C PRO A 162 4.06 -12.62 21.68
N ASN A 163 3.98 -13.79 21.05
CA ASN A 163 2.86 -14.17 20.16
C ASN A 163 1.46 -14.05 20.80
N ALA A 164 1.35 -14.23 22.12
CA ALA A 164 0.10 -14.02 22.86
C ALA A 164 -0.34 -12.54 22.82
N GLU A 165 0.56 -11.60 23.08
CA GLU A 165 0.26 -10.16 23.01
C GLU A 165 -0.05 -9.73 21.56
N HIS A 166 0.67 -10.27 20.56
CA HIS A 166 0.34 -10.00 19.17
C HIS A 166 -1.06 -10.51 18.76
N ALA A 167 -1.50 -11.65 19.28
CA ALA A 167 -2.87 -12.13 19.08
C ALA A 167 -3.90 -11.20 19.74
N GLU A 168 -3.66 -10.75 20.98
CA GLU A 168 -4.49 -9.76 21.66
C GLU A 168 -4.55 -8.41 20.91
N ASN A 169 -3.41 -7.99 20.35
CA ASN A 169 -3.29 -6.78 19.54
C ASN A 169 -4.12 -6.89 18.25
N LEU A 170 -4.07 -8.02 17.53
CA LEU A 170 -4.91 -8.25 16.35
C LEU A 170 -6.42 -8.26 16.69
N GLU A 171 -6.82 -8.90 17.79
CA GLU A 171 -8.23 -8.87 18.24
C GLU A 171 -8.66 -7.48 18.72
N HIS A 172 -7.74 -6.69 19.29
CA HIS A 172 -7.98 -5.27 19.57
C HIS A 172 -8.25 -4.48 18.28
N VAL A 173 -7.40 -4.63 17.25
CA VAL A 173 -7.58 -3.95 15.94
C VAL A 173 -8.93 -4.28 15.33
N LYS A 174 -9.30 -5.57 15.24
CA LYS A 174 -10.60 -6.01 14.69
C LYS A 174 -11.77 -5.35 15.40
N ARG A 175 -11.76 -5.36 16.74
CA ARG A 175 -12.82 -4.79 17.58
C ARG A 175 -12.91 -3.27 17.43
N THR A 176 -11.79 -2.56 17.61
CA THR A 176 -11.74 -1.09 17.58
C THR A 176 -12.12 -0.53 16.21
N LEU A 177 -11.66 -1.16 15.13
CA LEU A 177 -11.92 -0.66 13.78
C LEU A 177 -13.24 -1.14 13.14
N SER A 178 -13.91 -2.15 13.71
CA SER A 178 -15.17 -2.73 13.17
C SER A 178 -16.20 -1.69 12.73
N ARG A 179 -16.35 -0.58 13.47
CA ARG A 179 -17.25 0.54 13.19
C ARG A 179 -17.01 1.26 11.86
N PHE A 180 -15.82 1.12 11.26
CA PHE A 180 -15.48 1.72 9.96
C PHE A 180 -15.90 0.85 8.77
N GLY A 181 -16.40 -0.37 9.01
CA GLY A 181 -16.93 -1.25 7.96
C GLY A 181 -15.92 -1.52 6.85
N SER A 182 -16.32 -1.32 5.59
CA SER A 182 -15.48 -1.57 4.40
C SER A 182 -14.38 -0.52 4.16
N ARG A 183 -14.16 0.43 5.07
CA ARG A 183 -13.11 1.46 4.94
C ARG A 183 -11.70 0.94 5.26
N PHE A 184 -11.55 -0.29 5.76
CA PHE A 184 -10.24 -0.88 6.04
C PHE A 184 -10.16 -2.36 5.63
N ALA A 185 -8.93 -2.86 5.45
CA ALA A 185 -8.65 -4.27 5.18
C ALA A 185 -7.40 -4.71 5.98
N ILE A 186 -7.50 -5.83 6.69
CA ILE A 186 -6.40 -6.39 7.50
C ILE A 186 -5.60 -7.39 6.67
N HIS A 187 -4.27 -7.20 6.63
CA HIS A 187 -3.31 -8.07 5.96
C HIS A 187 -2.31 -8.62 6.99
N ARG A 188 -2.61 -9.80 7.57
CA ARG A 188 -1.69 -10.48 8.50
C ARG A 188 -0.50 -11.09 7.74
N LYS A 189 0.47 -10.26 7.40
CA LYS A 189 1.58 -10.56 6.47
C LYS A 189 2.80 -9.69 6.79
N TYR A 190 3.99 -10.22 6.51
CA TYR A 190 5.21 -9.39 6.46
C TYR A 190 5.11 -8.36 5.32
N SER A 191 5.54 -7.13 5.58
CA SER A 191 5.49 -5.98 4.66
C SER A 191 5.84 -6.30 3.20
N VAL A 192 7.07 -6.77 2.94
CA VAL A 192 7.58 -7.08 1.59
C VAL A 192 6.77 -8.18 0.88
N SER A 193 6.11 -9.07 1.65
CA SER A 193 5.21 -10.09 1.09
C SER A 193 3.85 -9.50 0.70
N ALA A 194 3.26 -8.67 1.57
CA ALA A 194 2.00 -7.97 1.30
C ALA A 194 2.12 -7.01 0.11
N ALA A 195 3.23 -6.26 -0.01
CA ALA A 195 3.47 -5.33 -1.11
C ALA A 195 3.36 -5.98 -2.50
N ARG A 196 3.62 -7.28 -2.63
CA ARG A 196 3.51 -8.03 -3.90
C ARG A 196 2.08 -8.23 -4.38
N GLU A 197 1.10 -8.10 -3.48
CA GLU A 197 -0.34 -8.26 -3.78
C GLU A 197 -0.95 -6.95 -4.30
N PHE A 198 -0.21 -5.84 -4.21
CA PHE A 198 -0.60 -4.54 -4.75
C PHE A 198 -0.01 -4.32 -6.14
N ALA A 199 -0.81 -3.71 -7.03
CA ALA A 199 -0.35 -3.23 -8.31
C ALA A 199 0.54 -1.99 -8.18
N ASP A 200 1.35 -1.72 -9.19
CA ASP A 200 2.20 -0.53 -9.23
C ASP A 200 1.38 0.72 -9.57
N ASN A 201 1.67 1.83 -8.89
CA ASN A 201 1.01 3.14 -9.06
C ASN A 201 -0.51 3.16 -8.78
N THR A 202 -1.02 2.35 -7.84
CA THR A 202 -2.44 2.33 -7.44
C THR A 202 -2.73 2.90 -6.06
N LEU A 203 -1.75 3.00 -5.17
CA LEU A 203 -1.92 3.57 -3.83
C LEU A 203 -1.77 5.09 -3.86
N ASP A 204 -2.59 5.78 -3.07
CA ASP A 204 -2.57 7.24 -2.87
C ASP A 204 -1.56 7.65 -1.80
N PHE A 205 -1.37 6.84 -0.76
CA PHE A 205 -0.30 7.03 0.22
C PHE A 205 0.24 5.71 0.80
N VAL A 206 1.46 5.78 1.35
CA VAL A 206 2.13 4.72 2.10
C VAL A 206 2.64 5.32 3.41
N TYR A 207 2.28 4.73 4.55
CA TYR A 207 2.82 5.04 5.88
C TYR A 207 3.68 3.89 6.39
N VAL A 208 4.92 4.16 6.78
CA VAL A 208 5.90 3.15 7.25
C VAL A 208 6.21 3.35 8.74
N ASP A 209 5.86 2.36 9.56
CA ASP A 209 6.04 2.31 11.03
C ASP A 209 6.19 0.85 11.51
N ALA A 210 6.98 0.04 10.77
CA ALA A 210 7.17 -1.39 11.03
C ALA A 210 8.48 -1.67 11.80
N ARG A 211 9.56 -2.06 11.11
CA ARG A 211 10.86 -2.30 11.76
C ARG A 211 11.69 -1.03 11.75
N HIS A 212 12.26 -0.69 12.90
CA HIS A 212 12.98 0.56 13.11
C HIS A 212 14.48 0.50 12.76
N GLU A 213 15.05 -0.67 12.45
CA GLU A 213 16.39 -0.74 11.84
C GLU A 213 16.42 -0.12 10.44
N TYR A 214 17.60 0.35 10.04
CA TYR A 214 17.86 0.91 8.71
C TYR A 214 17.45 -0.06 7.59
N GLU A 215 17.84 -1.33 7.71
CA GLU A 215 17.56 -2.37 6.72
C GLU A 215 16.05 -2.61 6.60
N GLY A 216 15.33 -2.65 7.74
CA GLY A 216 13.89 -2.86 7.78
C GLY A 216 13.12 -1.75 7.08
N CYS A 217 13.35 -0.50 7.49
CA CYS A 217 12.75 0.67 6.86
C CYS A 217 13.12 0.78 5.37
N LEU A 218 14.36 0.49 4.99
CA LEU A 218 14.81 0.54 3.59
C LEU A 218 14.16 -0.56 2.72
N GLU A 219 13.93 -1.76 3.25
CA GLU A 219 13.18 -2.83 2.58
C GLU A 219 11.73 -2.42 2.33
N ASP A 220 11.07 -1.82 3.34
CA ASP A 220 9.69 -1.35 3.23
C ASP A 220 9.56 -0.23 2.18
N LEU A 221 10.42 0.79 2.25
CA LEU A 221 10.44 1.89 1.28
C LEU A 221 10.67 1.38 -0.15
N LYS A 222 11.59 0.43 -0.36
CA LYS A 222 11.82 -0.21 -1.67
C LYS A 222 10.62 -1.02 -2.16
N ALA A 223 9.92 -1.73 -1.27
CA ALA A 223 8.78 -2.57 -1.63
C ALA A 223 7.52 -1.76 -1.96
N TRP A 224 7.23 -0.70 -1.21
CA TRP A 224 5.99 0.06 -1.31
C TRP A 224 6.05 1.29 -2.24
N TYR A 225 7.22 1.90 -2.44
CA TYR A 225 7.34 3.06 -3.33
C TYR A 225 6.90 2.81 -4.79
N PRO A 226 7.10 1.63 -5.41
CA PRO A 226 6.51 1.31 -6.72
C PRO A 226 4.97 1.31 -6.73
N LYS A 227 4.34 0.94 -5.60
CA LYS A 227 2.88 0.80 -5.41
C LYS A 227 2.17 2.14 -5.30
N LEU A 228 2.86 3.13 -4.74
CA LEU A 228 2.42 4.52 -4.68
C LEU A 228 2.27 5.13 -6.09
N ARG A 229 1.19 5.86 -6.36
CA ARG A 229 0.99 6.59 -7.63
C ARG A 229 1.84 7.85 -7.72
N LYS A 230 1.97 8.41 -8.92
CA LYS A 230 2.52 9.76 -9.12
C LYS A 230 1.61 10.79 -8.45
N GLY A 231 2.20 11.74 -7.73
CA GLY A 231 1.50 12.66 -6.84
C GLY A 231 1.05 12.04 -5.51
N GLY A 232 1.26 10.73 -5.29
CA GLY A 232 0.98 10.08 -4.01
C GLY A 232 2.04 10.42 -2.96
N LEU A 233 1.71 10.20 -1.68
CA LEU A 233 2.54 10.59 -0.55
C LEU A 233 3.18 9.39 0.16
N VAL A 234 4.50 9.44 0.41
CA VAL A 234 5.17 8.57 1.38
C VAL A 234 5.23 9.30 2.72
N SER A 235 5.00 8.59 3.81
CA SER A 235 5.26 9.07 5.17
C SER A 235 5.66 7.91 6.08
N GLY A 236 6.08 8.21 7.31
CA GLY A 236 6.40 7.21 8.32
C GLY A 236 6.83 7.85 9.64
N HIS A 237 6.99 7.00 10.65
CA HIS A 237 7.27 7.43 12.02
C HIS A 237 8.78 7.41 12.34
N ASP A 238 9.12 7.57 13.63
CA ASP A 238 10.46 7.36 14.22
C ASP A 238 11.67 7.95 13.49
N PHE A 239 11.48 9.14 12.88
CA PHE A 239 12.50 9.88 12.14
C PHE A 239 13.51 10.60 13.06
N VAL A 240 14.21 9.83 13.88
CA VAL A 240 15.25 10.32 14.82
C VAL A 240 16.65 9.91 14.39
N PRO A 241 17.69 10.63 14.85
CA PRO A 241 19.08 10.25 14.61
C PRO A 241 19.35 8.79 15.01
N ASP A 242 20.06 8.09 14.12
CA ASP A 242 20.47 6.70 14.30
C ASP A 242 21.14 6.45 15.67
N GLY A 243 20.89 5.28 16.26
CA GLY A 243 21.51 4.90 17.53
C GLY A 243 20.93 5.59 18.77
N PHE A 244 19.72 6.16 18.69
CA PHE A 244 18.99 6.62 19.87
C PHE A 244 18.42 5.42 20.67
N LEU A 245 19.26 4.80 21.52
CA LEU A 245 19.07 3.50 22.18
C LEU A 245 17.95 3.40 23.24
N LYS A 246 16.93 4.28 23.25
CA LYS A 246 15.92 4.24 24.32
C LYS A 246 14.96 3.06 24.19
N GLU A 247 14.65 2.65 22.96
CA GLU A 247 13.61 1.65 22.65
C GLU A 247 14.06 0.58 21.62
N GLY A 248 15.27 0.68 21.05
CA GLY A 248 15.78 -0.25 20.03
C GLY A 248 16.97 0.28 19.21
N ALA A 249 17.31 -0.44 18.13
CA ALA A 249 18.38 -0.08 17.19
C ALA A 249 17.88 0.78 16.02
N PHE A 250 17.56 2.05 16.29
CA PHE A 250 16.98 2.96 15.29
C PHE A 250 17.94 3.31 14.13
N GLY A 251 17.42 3.21 12.90
CA GLY A 251 18.07 3.64 11.64
C GLY A 251 17.11 4.22 10.60
N VAL A 252 15.86 4.52 10.98
CA VAL A 252 14.79 5.03 10.11
C VAL A 252 15.19 6.34 9.41
N GLN A 253 15.80 7.29 10.12
CA GLN A 253 16.20 8.58 9.55
C GLN A 253 17.19 8.42 8.40
N ARG A 254 18.24 7.61 8.57
CA ARG A 254 19.20 7.32 7.50
C ARG A 254 18.52 6.61 6.33
N ALA A 255 17.70 5.60 6.59
CA ALA A 255 17.01 4.81 5.55
C ALA A 255 16.09 5.69 4.67
N ALA A 256 15.24 6.49 5.30
CA ALA A 256 14.33 7.40 4.61
C ALA A 256 15.08 8.50 3.83
N THR A 257 16.12 9.09 4.42
CA THR A 257 16.92 10.16 3.78
C THR A 257 17.69 9.65 2.56
N GLU A 258 18.35 8.50 2.67
CA GLU A 258 19.11 7.91 1.56
C GLU A 258 18.18 7.42 0.44
N PHE A 259 17.06 6.79 0.79
CA PHE A 259 16.09 6.33 -0.20
C PHE A 259 15.44 7.49 -0.95
N ALA A 260 14.97 8.53 -0.25
CA ALA A 260 14.41 9.74 -0.87
C ALA A 260 15.40 10.38 -1.84
N LYS A 261 16.66 10.55 -1.42
CA LYS A 261 17.74 11.05 -2.28
C LYS A 261 17.95 10.17 -3.52
N ALA A 262 17.93 8.84 -3.37
CA ALA A 262 18.09 7.90 -4.48
C ALA A 262 16.93 7.96 -5.50
N VAL A 263 15.72 8.33 -5.08
CA VAL A 263 14.55 8.54 -5.97
C VAL A 263 14.36 10.02 -6.40
N GLY A 264 15.32 10.90 -6.11
CA GLY A 264 15.26 12.31 -6.50
C GLY A 264 14.20 13.11 -5.74
N ARG A 265 14.06 12.85 -4.43
CA ARG A 265 13.14 13.52 -3.51
C ARG A 265 13.87 14.03 -2.28
N GLU A 266 13.31 15.06 -1.66
CA GLU A 266 13.76 15.65 -0.40
C GLU A 266 12.80 15.23 0.71
N VAL A 267 13.33 14.85 1.87
CA VAL A 267 12.52 14.45 3.03
C VAL A 267 12.09 15.68 3.80
N GLN A 268 10.78 15.79 4.05
CA GLN A 268 10.21 16.74 5.00
C GLN A 268 9.99 16.03 6.35
N SER A 269 10.20 16.72 7.47
CA SER A 269 10.10 16.13 8.81
C SER A 269 9.35 17.02 9.80
N ILE A 270 8.56 16.39 10.67
CA ILE A 270 7.71 17.06 11.67
C ILE A 270 8.32 16.90 13.06
N SER A 271 8.91 17.99 13.58
CA SER A 271 9.48 18.05 14.94
C SER A 271 8.73 19.06 15.79
N THR A 272 8.24 18.62 16.96
CA THR A 272 7.53 19.48 17.92
C THR A 272 8.44 20.37 18.78
N LYS A 273 9.77 20.33 18.57
CA LYS A 273 10.73 21.14 19.34
C LYS A 273 10.88 22.57 18.80
N THR A 274 9.92 23.43 19.09
CA THR A 274 10.19 24.87 19.22
C THR A 274 11.20 25.09 20.36
N ARG A 275 12.44 25.46 20.01
CA ARG A 275 13.45 25.90 21.00
C ARG A 275 13.17 27.34 21.48
N SER A 276 12.11 27.57 22.26
CA SER A 276 11.95 28.76 23.12
C SER A 276 10.62 28.78 23.91
N ALA A 277 10.58 29.61 24.97
CA ALA A 277 9.45 29.92 25.86
C ALA A 277 9.04 28.81 26.85
N GLY A 278 9.63 28.89 28.05
CA GLY A 278 9.46 27.94 29.16
C GLY A 278 8.01 27.62 29.52
N ARG A 279 7.68 26.33 29.41
CA ARG A 279 6.56 25.65 30.08
C ARG A 279 7.15 24.41 30.74
N GLU A 280 6.81 24.16 32.00
CA GLU A 280 7.47 23.10 32.79
C GLU A 280 7.01 21.69 32.44
N GLU A 281 5.87 21.52 31.75
CA GLU A 281 5.42 20.22 31.24
C GLU A 281 5.12 20.21 29.73
N PRO A 282 5.75 19.30 28.95
CA PRO A 282 5.39 19.06 27.56
C PRO A 282 4.17 18.14 27.44
N GLN A 283 3.10 18.62 26.80
CA GLN A 283 1.95 17.77 26.43
C GLN A 283 2.41 16.62 25.51
N ARG A 284 2.33 15.39 26.02
CA ARG A 284 2.68 14.17 25.28
C ARG A 284 1.48 13.69 24.45
N VAL A 285 1.41 14.11 23.19
CA VAL A 285 0.40 13.58 22.24
C VAL A 285 0.98 12.44 21.37
N ASP A 286 2.29 12.47 21.08
CA ASP A 286 2.95 11.60 20.10
C ASP A 286 4.23 10.91 20.63
N GLY A 287 4.33 10.65 21.94
CA GLY A 287 5.50 10.00 22.58
C GLY A 287 6.80 10.84 22.62
N GLY A 288 6.96 11.78 21.68
CA GLY A 288 8.14 12.63 21.50
C GLY A 288 8.88 12.41 20.17
N TRP A 289 8.35 11.54 19.30
CA TRP A 289 9.02 11.07 18.07
C TRP A 289 8.64 11.90 16.82
N THR A 290 9.48 11.83 15.80
CA THR A 290 9.42 12.68 14.59
C THR A 290 8.81 11.90 13.43
N THR A 291 7.93 12.51 12.64
CA THR A 291 7.36 11.89 11.42
C THR A 291 8.03 12.45 10.17
N PHE A 292 8.26 11.62 9.15
CA PHE A 292 8.80 12.02 7.85
C PHE A 292 7.76 11.92 6.74
N TYR A 293 7.95 12.64 5.63
CA TYR A 293 7.11 12.53 4.42
C TYR A 293 7.76 13.15 3.16
N TRP A 294 7.29 12.72 1.98
CA TRP A 294 7.51 13.37 0.68
C TRP A 294 6.47 12.92 -0.36
N ILE A 295 6.35 13.66 -1.47
CA ILE A 295 5.45 13.32 -2.59
C ILE A 295 6.24 12.60 -3.70
N LYS A 296 5.65 11.57 -4.31
CA LYS A 296 6.23 10.79 -5.43
C LYS A 296 6.04 11.48 -6.78
#